data_AF-A0A062UBW8-F1
#
_entry.id   AF-A0A062UBW8-F1
#
_cell.length_a   1.000
_cell.length_b   1.000
_cell.length_c   1.000
_cell.angle_alpha   90.00
_cell.angle_beta   90.00
_cell.angle_gamma   90.00
#
_symmetry.space_group_name_H-M   'P 1'
#
loop_
_entity.id
_entity.type
_entity.pdbx_description
1 polymer ?
#
loop_
_entity_poly.entity_id
_entity_poly.type
_entity_poly.pdbx_seq_one_letter_code
_entity_poly.pdbx_strand_id
1 'polypeptide(L)' 'MTNSKSNRATPKHKTRTSKSDQLKGLLNKPGGMTVEALSTKLGWQTHTTRAALTRLK' A
#
# COMPACT_ATOMS: atom_id res chain seq x y z
N MET A 1 -35.91 25.17 -21.99
CA MET A 1 -36.03 24.98 -20.53
C MET A 1 -35.12 23.81 -20.14
N THR A 2 -34.11 24.15 -19.32
CA THR A 2 -33.21 23.34 -18.45
C THR A 2 -32.48 22.10 -18.98
N ASN A 3 -31.17 22.31 -19.24
CA ASN A 3 -30.11 21.30 -19.23
C ASN A 3 -30.03 20.60 -17.86
N SER A 4 -30.17 19.28 -17.82
CA SER A 4 -29.85 18.48 -16.64
C SER A 4 -28.38 18.09 -16.66
N LYS A 5 -27.54 18.88 -15.97
CA LYS A 5 -26.16 18.50 -15.62
C LYS A 5 -26.20 17.26 -14.72
N SER A 6 -25.77 16.13 -15.26
CA SER A 6 -25.55 14.90 -14.49
C SER A 6 -24.33 15.09 -13.59
N ASN A 7 -24.57 15.38 -12.31
CA ASN A 7 -23.53 15.41 -11.28
C ASN A 7 -23.29 13.97 -10.77
N ARG A 8 -22.74 13.09 -11.62
CA ARG A 8 -22.26 11.78 -11.16
C ARG A 8 -20.97 12.02 -10.39
N ALA A 9 -21.10 12.25 -9.08
CA ALA A 9 -19.99 12.18 -8.16
C ALA A 9 -19.29 10.83 -8.36
N THR A 10 -18.08 10.87 -8.89
CA THR A 10 -17.23 9.70 -9.01
C THR A 10 -16.95 9.20 -7.59
N PRO A 11 -17.16 7.91 -7.29
CA PRO A 11 -16.77 7.39 -5.99
C PRO A 11 -15.26 7.60 -5.87
N LYS A 12 -14.85 8.50 -4.96
CA LYS A 12 -13.45 8.66 -4.57
C LYS A 12 -12.97 7.26 -4.19
N HIS A 13 -12.16 6.65 -5.05
CA HIS A 13 -11.48 5.41 -4.73
C HIS A 13 -10.74 5.65 -3.42
N LYS A 14 -11.29 5.11 -2.34
CA LYS A 14 -10.58 4.98 -1.07
C LYS A 14 -9.34 4.22 -1.44
N THR A 15 -8.20 4.92 -1.52
CA THR A 15 -6.92 4.38 -1.95
C THR A 15 -6.69 3.14 -1.11
N ARG A 16 -6.93 1.96 -1.69
CA ARG A 16 -6.64 0.68 -1.05
C ARG A 16 -5.17 0.80 -0.72
N THR A 17 -4.84 0.95 0.56
CA THR A 17 -3.46 1.05 1.04
C THR A 17 -2.71 -0.05 0.35
N SER A 18 -1.86 0.31 -0.61
CA SER A 18 -1.15 -0.69 -1.40
C SER A 18 -0.33 -1.50 -0.42
N LYS A 19 -0.09 -2.78 -0.71
CA LYS A 19 0.79 -3.59 0.16
C LYS A 19 2.18 -2.92 0.30
N SER A 20 2.57 -2.09 -0.67
CA SER A 20 3.73 -1.20 -0.58
C SER A 20 3.59 -0.07 0.46
N ASP A 21 2.42 0.55 0.58
CA ASP A 21 2.15 1.54 1.64
C ASP A 21 2.11 0.88 3.02
N GLN A 22 1.60 -0.35 3.10
CA GLN A 22 1.66 -1.15 4.31
C GLN A 22 3.12 -1.47 4.69
N LEU A 23 3.97 -1.84 3.73
CA LEU A 23 5.41 -2.01 3.94
C LEU A 23 6.07 -0.72 4.45
N LYS A 24 5.80 0.42 3.80
CA LYS A 24 6.31 1.74 4.23
C LYS A 24 5.90 2.07 5.66
N GLY A 25 4.63 1.87 6.01
CA GLY A 25 4.13 2.09 7.36
C GLY A 25 4.78 1.18 8.41
N LEU A 26 5.09 -0.07 8.05
CA LEU A 26 5.79 -1.01 8.94
C LEU A 26 7.26 -0.61 9.14
N LEU A 27 7.94 -0.13 8.10
CA LEU A 27 9.32 0.34 8.16
C LEU A 27 9.47 1.68 8.88
N ASN A 28 8.44 2.53 8.84
CA ASN A 28 8.45 3.83 9.51
C ASN A 28 8.31 3.73 11.04
N LYS A 29 8.11 2.52 11.59
CA LYS A 29 8.07 2.32 13.05
C LYS A 29 9.50 2.40 13.62
N PRO A 30 9.72 3.15 14.71
CA PRO A 30 11.03 3.21 15.35
C PRO A 30 11.41 1.81 15.85
N GLY A 31 12.56 1.30 15.39
CA GLY A 31 13.02 -0.08 15.61
C GLY A 31 13.15 -0.90 14.33
N GLY A 32 12.57 -0.45 13.22
CA GLY A 32 12.60 -1.19 11.96
C GLY A 32 11.87 -2.54 12.04
N MET A 33 11.95 -3.33 10.98
CA MET A 33 11.36 -4.67 10.96
C MET A 33 12.25 -5.61 10.15
N THR A 34 12.45 -6.83 10.64
CA THR A 34 13.23 -7.84 9.92
C THR A 34 12.47 -8.36 8.70
N VAL A 35 13.21 -8.87 7.72
CA VAL A 35 12.64 -9.42 6.48
C VAL A 35 11.68 -10.58 6.78
N GLU A 36 11.99 -11.42 7.77
CA GLU A 36 11.14 -12.54 8.18
C GLU A 36 9.83 -12.06 8.81
N ALA A 37 9.90 -11.08 9.72
CA ALA A 37 8.70 -10.51 10.35
C ALA A 37 7.80 -9.81 9.31
N LEU A 38 8.39 -9.12 8.34
CA LEU A 38 7.66 -8.52 7.21
C LEU A 38 7.02 -9.57 6.32
N SER A 39 7.77 -10.63 5.99
CA SER A 39 7.31 -11.78 5.20
C SER A 39 6.08 -12.43 5.84
N THR A 40 6.12 -12.73 7.15
CA THR A 40 4.99 -13.31 7.88
C THR A 40 3.79 -12.35 7.93
N LYS A 41 4.00 -11.06 8.19
CA LYS A 41 2.91 -10.07 8.29
C LYS A 41 2.20 -9.79 6.96
N LEU A 42 2.97 -9.77 5.88
CA LEU A 42 2.47 -9.45 4.54
C LEU A 42 2.05 -10.71 3.78
N GLY A 43 2.34 -11.90 4.32
CA GLY A 43 2.14 -13.19 3.64
C GLY A 43 3.01 -13.33 2.39
N TRP A 44 4.21 -12.75 2.41
CA TRP A 44 5.13 -12.72 1.29
C TRP A 44 6.28 -13.68 1.50
N GLN A 45 6.85 -14.23 0.42
CA GLN A 45 8.12 -14.93 0.52
C GLN A 45 9.27 -13.97 0.81
N THR A 46 10.37 -14.49 1.37
CA THR A 46 11.57 -13.71 1.73
C THR A 46 12.14 -12.94 0.54
N HIS A 47 12.23 -13.56 -0.63
CA HIS A 47 12.75 -12.92 -1.84
C HIS A 47 11.79 -11.83 -2.36
N THR A 48 10.47 -12.00 -2.23
CA THR A 48 9.47 -10.99 -2.58
C THR A 48 9.56 -9.77 -1.65
N THR A 49 9.77 -10.01 -0.36
CA THR A 49 10.01 -8.95 0.62
C THR A 49 11.28 -8.19 0.30
N ARG A 50 12.38 -8.88 -0.03
CA ARG A 50 13.64 -8.25 -0.45
C ARG A 50 13.49 -7.44 -1.74
N ALA A 51 12.74 -7.95 -2.73
CA ALA A 51 12.43 -7.22 -3.96
C ALA A 51 11.56 -5.98 -3.72
N ALA A 52 10.64 -6.04 -2.75
CA ALA A 52 9.84 -4.89 -2.36
C ALA A 52 10.70 -3.82 -1.65
N LEU A 53 11.66 -4.25 -0.82
CA LEU A 53 12.65 -3.39 -0.18
C LEU A 53 13.57 -2.69 -1.20
N THR A 54 14.04 -3.39 -2.23
CA THR A 54 14.87 -2.76 -3.27
C THR A 54 14.09 -1.84 -4.21
N ARG A 55 12.77 -1.98 -4.28
CA ARG A 55 11.87 -1.12 -5.06
C ARG A 55 11.42 0.14 -4.30
N LEU A 56 11.76 0.28 -3.01
CA LEU A 56 11.63 1.51 -2.26
C LEU A 56 12.76 2.47 -2.68
N LYS A 57 12.56 3.16 -3.80
CA LYS A 57 13.37 4.32 -4.20
C LYS A 57 12.57 5.59 -4.00
#